data_AF-A0A2V8DCK6-F1
#
_entry.id   AF-A0A2V8DCK6-F1
#
_cell.length_a   1.000
_cell.length_b   1.000
_cell.length_c   1.000
_cell.angle_alpha   90.00
_cell.angle_beta   90.00
_cell.angle_gamma   90.00
#
_symmetry.space_group_name_H-M   'P 1'
#
loop_
_entity.id
_entity.type
_entity.pdbx_description
1 polymer ?
#
loop_
_entity_poly.entity_id
_entity_poly.type
_entity_poly.pdbx_seq_one_letter_code
_entity_poly.pdbx_strand_id
1 'polypeptide(L)'
;MEVPVACVLAVSAAGAQSCGPSVRDLVKAARPLTPGEDARVLSASRIAIAGKRGRLTSAADDAAGRPGTEFAISSNGRLQFLRSSGGIQGGLVVADGTSTTWTREVITITHLTGLPAQGCDGTPRAGQLVVQYRNEGDGWFAMARTRVYAASPTPLDDFLAGDLRVDSGELQMIGARSARVFVAPWTTPTNTAQASANTVQGPEYRSDDGGRTWTKTSSANTPRLTQSLWVDTESLLPVRWAVMSVADPEHGVPAKPYNVLSIRYDDASDIQPPPGATPPDCVP
;
A
#
# COMPACT_ATOMS: atom_id res chain seq x y z
N MET A 1 15.54 -69.97 -24.63
CA MET A 1 16.06 -68.97 -25.58
C MET A 1 14.96 -67.93 -25.76
N GLU A 2 14.47 -67.35 -24.65
CA GLU A 2 14.95 -66.13 -23.98
C GLU A 2 14.83 -64.87 -24.85
N VAL A 3 13.74 -64.14 -24.58
CA VAL A 3 13.35 -62.83 -25.14
C VAL A 3 14.09 -61.75 -24.34
N PRO A 4 14.79 -60.79 -24.97
CA PRO A 4 15.40 -59.70 -24.23
C PRO A 4 14.34 -58.66 -23.87
N VAL A 5 14.12 -58.48 -22.57
CA VAL A 5 13.31 -57.41 -21.98
C VAL A 5 14.03 -56.08 -22.20
N ALA A 6 13.44 -55.18 -22.98
CA ALA A 6 13.90 -53.81 -23.13
C ALA A 6 13.55 -53.01 -21.87
N CYS A 7 14.56 -52.61 -21.10
CA CYS A 7 14.43 -51.65 -20.02
C CYS A 7 14.01 -50.28 -20.59
N VAL A 8 12.75 -49.91 -20.38
CA VAL A 8 12.29 -48.53 -20.53
C VAL A 8 12.94 -47.70 -19.43
N LEU A 9 13.91 -46.85 -19.79
CA LEU A 9 14.42 -45.81 -18.90
C LEU A 9 13.33 -44.76 -18.73
N ALA A 10 12.58 -44.87 -17.64
CA ALA A 10 11.74 -43.79 -17.14
C ALA A 10 12.67 -42.61 -16.79
N VAL A 11 12.62 -41.55 -17.60
CA VAL A 11 13.21 -40.26 -17.25
C VAL A 11 12.31 -39.66 -16.17
N SER A 12 12.63 -39.97 -14.92
CA SER A 12 12.12 -39.24 -13.77
C SER A 12 12.58 -37.79 -13.92
N ALA A 13 11.65 -36.88 -14.18
CA ALA A 13 11.87 -35.45 -14.02
C ALA A 13 12.13 -35.18 -12.53
N ALA A 14 13.38 -35.39 -12.11
CA ALA A 14 13.88 -34.95 -10.83
C ALA A 14 13.77 -33.42 -10.84
N GLY A 15 12.87 -32.91 -10.00
CA GLY A 15 12.75 -31.49 -9.75
C GLY A 15 14.13 -30.92 -9.44
N ALA A 16 14.49 -29.83 -10.11
CA ALA A 16 15.61 -29.00 -9.68
C ALA A 16 15.27 -28.50 -8.26
N GLN A 17 15.72 -29.23 -7.24
CA GLN A 17 15.88 -28.68 -5.91
C GLN A 17 16.81 -27.49 -6.07
N SER A 18 16.26 -26.27 -5.96
CA SER A 18 17.07 -25.07 -6.05
C SER A 18 18.11 -25.12 -4.91
N CYS A 19 19.38 -25.37 -5.23
CA CYS A 19 20.51 -25.35 -4.28
C CYS A 19 20.83 -23.94 -3.74
N GLY A 20 19.85 -23.03 -3.75
CA GLY A 20 19.99 -21.67 -3.24
C GLY A 20 19.64 -21.57 -1.75
N PRO A 21 20.10 -20.50 -1.09
CA PRO A 21 19.68 -20.19 0.28
C PRO A 21 18.16 -20.08 0.38
N SER A 22 17.61 -20.45 1.55
CA SER A 22 16.19 -20.28 1.82
C SER A 22 15.84 -18.79 1.85
N VAL A 23 14.56 -18.45 1.65
CA VAL A 23 14.14 -17.03 1.73
C VAL A 23 14.38 -16.44 3.13
N ARG A 24 14.29 -17.27 4.17
CA ARG A 24 14.62 -16.84 5.55
C ARG A 24 16.10 -16.53 5.70
N ASP A 25 16.98 -17.28 5.06
CA ASP A 25 18.42 -16.98 5.07
C ASP A 25 18.70 -15.69 4.29
N LEU A 26 18.03 -15.50 3.14
CA LEU A 26 18.15 -14.28 2.34
C LEU A 26 17.72 -13.04 3.11
N VAL A 27 16.53 -13.04 3.71
CA VAL A 27 16.04 -11.86 4.44
C VAL A 27 16.92 -11.53 5.66
N LYS A 28 17.68 -12.49 6.19
CA LYS A 28 18.63 -12.31 7.31
C LYS A 28 20.06 -11.96 6.86
N ALA A 29 20.39 -12.03 5.57
CA ALA A 29 21.76 -11.88 5.10
C ALA A 29 22.36 -10.49 5.41
N ALA A 30 23.53 -10.41 6.04
CA ALA A 30 24.14 -9.12 6.37
C ALA A 30 24.58 -8.27 5.15
N ARG A 31 24.56 -8.86 3.94
CA ARG A 31 24.91 -8.19 2.68
C ARG A 31 23.67 -7.60 1.97
N PRO A 32 23.88 -6.66 1.03
CA PRO A 32 22.86 -6.33 0.04
C PRO A 32 22.42 -7.57 -0.73
N LEU A 33 21.12 -7.65 -1.03
CA LEU A 33 20.59 -8.70 -1.88
C LEU A 33 20.73 -8.30 -3.36
N THR A 34 20.79 -9.31 -4.23
CA THR A 34 20.67 -9.09 -5.66
C THR A 34 19.21 -8.81 -6.02
N PRO A 35 18.91 -8.17 -7.18
CA PRO A 35 17.54 -7.92 -7.60
C PRO A 35 16.67 -9.19 -7.67
N GLY A 36 17.26 -10.33 -8.05
CA GLY A 36 16.57 -11.62 -8.06
C GLY A 36 16.27 -12.16 -6.66
N GLU A 37 17.14 -11.92 -5.69
CA GLU A 37 16.90 -12.27 -4.29
C GLU A 37 15.86 -11.36 -3.64
N ASP A 38 15.88 -10.06 -3.94
CA ASP A 38 14.84 -9.11 -3.50
C ASP A 38 13.45 -9.56 -3.99
N ALA A 39 13.34 -9.88 -5.28
CA ALA A 39 12.10 -10.39 -5.87
C ALA A 39 11.64 -11.71 -5.20
N ARG A 40 12.58 -12.61 -4.84
CA ARG A 40 12.26 -13.84 -4.11
C ARG A 40 11.71 -13.56 -2.70
N VAL A 41 12.31 -12.63 -1.96
CA VAL A 41 11.82 -12.25 -0.63
C VAL A 41 10.44 -11.61 -0.71
N LEU A 42 10.24 -10.64 -1.62
CA LEU A 42 8.94 -9.99 -1.80
C LEU A 42 7.86 -10.95 -2.29
N SER A 43 8.20 -11.90 -3.17
CA SER A 43 7.27 -12.95 -3.60
C SER A 43 6.87 -13.86 -2.43
N ALA A 44 7.81 -14.25 -1.57
CA ALA A 44 7.49 -15.04 -0.38
C ALA A 44 6.68 -14.25 0.64
N SER A 45 6.96 -12.96 0.78
CA SER A 45 6.18 -12.04 1.62
C SER A 45 4.73 -11.94 1.13
N ARG A 46 4.52 -11.82 -0.19
CA ARG A 46 3.20 -11.88 -0.82
C ARG A 46 2.44 -13.17 -0.48
N ILE A 47 3.12 -14.31 -0.54
CA ILE A 47 2.52 -15.61 -0.15
C ILE A 47 2.19 -15.61 1.35
N ALA A 48 3.09 -15.10 2.19
CA ALA A 48 2.89 -15.07 3.64
C ALA A 48 1.68 -14.23 4.06
N ILE A 49 1.32 -13.19 3.31
CA ILE A 49 0.16 -12.34 3.60
C ILE A 49 -1.14 -12.77 2.91
N ALA A 50 -1.11 -13.80 2.07
CA ALA A 50 -2.27 -14.24 1.31
C ALA A 50 -3.47 -14.56 2.25
N GLY A 51 -4.64 -14.01 1.91
CA GLY A 51 -5.86 -14.17 2.70
C GLY A 51 -5.88 -13.41 4.04
N LYS A 52 -4.81 -12.71 4.41
CA LYS A 52 -4.75 -11.98 5.68
C LYS A 52 -5.52 -10.67 5.63
N ARG A 53 -5.91 -10.21 6.81
CA ARG A 53 -6.56 -8.93 7.03
C ARG A 53 -5.85 -8.19 8.16
N GLY A 54 -6.16 -6.92 8.33
CA GLY A 54 -5.54 -6.14 9.38
C GLY A 54 -5.69 -4.64 9.21
N ARG A 55 -4.79 -3.90 9.85
CA ARG A 55 -4.82 -2.44 9.95
C ARG A 55 -3.45 -1.83 9.66
N LEU A 56 -3.50 -0.67 9.03
CA LEU A 56 -2.40 0.28 8.90
C LEU A 56 -2.64 1.38 9.94
N THR A 57 -1.75 1.52 10.91
CA THR A 57 -1.87 2.54 11.96
C THR A 57 -0.67 3.47 11.97
N SER A 58 -0.92 4.77 12.01
CA SER A 58 0.12 5.76 12.30
C SER A 58 0.39 5.83 13.81
N ALA A 59 1.52 6.43 14.20
CA ALA A 59 1.79 6.70 15.62
C ALA A 59 0.73 7.62 16.25
N ALA A 60 0.16 8.54 15.46
CA ALA A 60 -0.92 9.40 15.90
C ALA A 60 -2.23 8.63 16.11
N ASP A 61 -2.52 7.65 15.25
CA ASP A 61 -3.68 6.77 15.44
C ASP A 61 -3.54 5.96 16.73
N ASP A 62 -2.38 5.34 16.94
CA ASP A 62 -2.10 4.57 18.16
C ASP A 62 -2.23 5.43 19.41
N ALA A 63 -1.64 6.64 19.42
CA ALA A 63 -1.71 7.56 20.56
C ALA A 63 -3.14 8.04 20.85
N ALA A 64 -3.97 8.16 19.82
CA ALA A 64 -5.36 8.58 19.93
C ALA A 64 -6.35 7.41 20.06
N GLY A 65 -5.88 6.16 20.13
CA GLY A 65 -6.73 4.97 20.16
C GLY A 65 -7.59 4.79 18.90
N ARG A 66 -7.17 5.35 17.76
CA ARG A 66 -7.91 5.27 16.49
C ARG A 66 -7.61 3.94 15.79
N PRO A 67 -8.62 3.35 15.12
CA PRO A 67 -8.49 2.06 14.46
C PRO A 67 -7.55 2.04 13.24
N GLY A 68 -7.17 3.20 12.69
CA GLY A 68 -6.39 3.30 11.45
C GLY A 68 -7.16 2.86 10.20
N THR A 69 -6.42 2.57 9.12
CA THR A 69 -7.00 2.08 7.86
C THR A 69 -7.02 0.55 7.86
N GLU A 70 -8.18 -0.05 7.68
CA GLU A 70 -8.31 -1.50 7.56
C GLU A 70 -7.90 -1.96 6.14
N PHE A 71 -7.32 -3.15 6.03
CA PHE A 71 -7.04 -3.79 4.75
C PHE A 71 -7.46 -5.26 4.74
N ALA A 72 -7.75 -5.77 3.54
CA ALA A 72 -7.93 -7.20 3.28
C ALA A 72 -7.11 -7.61 2.05
N ILE A 73 -6.38 -8.71 2.19
CA ILE A 73 -5.56 -9.32 1.14
C ILE A 73 -6.31 -10.53 0.61
N SER A 74 -6.42 -10.60 -0.71
CA SER A 74 -7.02 -11.76 -1.36
C SER A 74 -6.13 -13.00 -1.23
N SER A 75 -6.68 -14.18 -1.56
CA SER A 75 -5.96 -15.46 -1.48
C SER A 75 -4.72 -15.54 -2.40
N ASN A 76 -4.59 -14.66 -3.39
CA ASN A 76 -3.41 -14.58 -4.26
C ASN A 76 -2.31 -13.63 -3.71
N GLY A 77 -2.52 -13.05 -2.52
CA GLY A 77 -1.57 -12.12 -1.89
C GLY A 77 -1.66 -10.67 -2.39
N ARG A 78 -2.62 -10.34 -3.25
CA ARG A 78 -2.88 -8.95 -3.70
C ARG A 78 -3.85 -8.24 -2.76
N LEU A 79 -3.64 -6.94 -2.59
CA LEU A 79 -4.56 -6.11 -1.84
C LEU A 79 -5.92 -6.10 -2.53
N GLN A 80 -6.96 -6.42 -1.79
CA GLN A 80 -8.33 -6.50 -2.31
C GLN A 80 -9.18 -5.35 -1.79
N PHE A 81 -9.11 -5.08 -0.50
CA PHE A 81 -9.91 -4.03 0.13
C PHE A 81 -9.06 -3.11 1.01
N LEU A 82 -9.45 -1.85 1.03
CA LEU A 82 -9.05 -0.87 2.04
C LEU A 82 -10.29 -0.21 2.60
N ARG A 83 -10.32 0.05 3.89
CA ARG A 83 -11.36 0.87 4.51
C ARG A 83 -10.76 1.92 5.41
N SER A 84 -11.17 3.17 5.20
CA SER A 84 -10.78 4.30 6.03
C SER A 84 -12.03 5.03 6.51
N SER A 85 -12.04 5.45 7.77
CA SER A 85 -12.99 6.43 8.29
C SER A 85 -12.30 7.78 8.46
N GLY A 86 -13.03 8.84 8.13
CA GLY A 86 -12.61 10.23 8.31
C GLY A 86 -13.78 11.09 8.74
N GLY A 87 -13.54 12.37 8.98
CA GLY A 87 -14.58 13.35 9.28
C GLY A 87 -14.53 14.50 8.29
N ILE A 88 -15.68 14.89 7.74
CA ILE A 88 -15.85 16.23 7.15
C ILE A 88 -16.22 17.15 8.30
N GLN A 89 -15.35 18.10 8.61
CA GLN A 89 -15.69 19.19 9.51
C GLN A 89 -16.29 20.34 8.69
N GLY A 90 -17.57 20.62 8.94
CA GLY A 90 -18.27 21.76 8.36
C GLY A 90 -18.61 22.78 9.44
N GLY A 91 -19.01 23.97 9.02
CA GLY A 91 -19.49 24.97 9.95
C GLY A 91 -20.17 26.14 9.26
N LEU A 92 -20.94 26.90 10.04
CA LEU A 92 -21.62 28.09 9.60
C LEU A 92 -21.29 29.21 10.58
N VAL A 93 -20.68 30.27 10.06
CA VAL A 93 -20.45 31.52 10.79
C VAL A 93 -21.56 32.48 10.40
N VAL A 94 -22.48 32.76 11.34
CA VAL A 94 -23.52 33.77 11.15
C VAL A 94 -22.96 35.16 11.44
N ALA A 95 -23.65 36.19 10.91
CA ALA A 95 -23.19 37.59 10.93
C ALA A 95 -23.02 38.19 12.34
N ASP A 96 -23.61 37.57 13.37
CA ASP A 96 -23.45 37.93 14.78
C ASP A 96 -22.16 37.38 15.41
N GLY A 97 -21.34 36.68 14.63
CA GLY A 97 -20.11 36.03 15.08
C GLY A 97 -20.32 34.64 15.67
N THR A 98 -21.56 34.12 15.72
CA THR A 98 -21.82 32.77 16.19
C THR A 98 -21.31 31.75 15.16
N SER A 99 -20.47 30.82 15.60
CA SER A 99 -19.98 29.73 14.76
C SER A 99 -20.61 28.42 15.22
N THR A 100 -21.30 27.74 14.31
CA THR A 100 -21.70 26.34 14.49
C THR A 100 -20.71 25.46 13.74
N THR A 101 -20.19 24.43 14.39
CA THR A 101 -19.34 23.41 13.75
C THR A 101 -20.00 22.05 13.86
N TRP A 102 -20.00 21.29 12.77
CA TRP A 102 -20.47 19.91 12.75
C TRP A 102 -19.40 19.01 12.15
N THR A 103 -19.38 17.76 12.60
CA THR A 103 -18.50 16.73 12.05
C THR A 103 -19.36 15.62 11.49
N ARG A 104 -19.16 15.29 10.22
CA ARG A 104 -19.84 14.20 9.53
C ARG A 104 -18.85 13.08 9.28
N GLU A 105 -19.11 11.89 9.81
CA GLU A 105 -18.27 10.73 9.54
C GLU A 105 -18.39 10.33 8.08
N VAL A 106 -17.25 10.08 7.44
CA VAL A 106 -17.16 9.57 6.07
C VAL A 106 -16.41 8.25 6.10
N ILE A 107 -17.06 7.19 5.65
CA ILE A 107 -16.44 5.88 5.48
C ILE A 107 -16.20 5.66 4.00
N THR A 108 -14.97 5.30 3.66
CA THR A 108 -14.59 4.93 2.28
C THR A 108 -14.06 3.51 2.27
N ILE A 109 -14.60 2.67 1.39
CA ILE A 109 -14.08 1.34 1.09
C ILE A 109 -13.56 1.36 -0.35
N THR A 110 -12.28 1.06 -0.55
CA THR A 110 -11.69 0.90 -1.88
C THR A 110 -11.55 -0.58 -2.18
N HIS A 111 -12.20 -1.05 -3.25
CA HIS A 111 -12.12 -2.40 -3.77
C HIS A 111 -11.24 -2.44 -5.01
N LEU A 112 -10.11 -3.14 -4.90
CA LEU A 112 -9.21 -3.45 -6.00
C LEU A 112 -9.66 -4.77 -6.63
N THR A 113 -10.42 -4.67 -7.72
CA THR A 113 -11.10 -5.82 -8.36
C THR A 113 -10.18 -6.84 -9.04
N GLY A 114 -8.95 -6.45 -9.40
CA GLY A 114 -8.05 -7.22 -10.27
C GLY A 114 -8.45 -7.22 -11.75
N LEU A 115 -9.56 -6.58 -12.13
CA LEU A 115 -10.08 -6.57 -13.50
C LEU A 115 -9.47 -5.42 -14.32
N PRO A 116 -9.25 -5.59 -15.63
CA PRO A 116 -8.87 -4.49 -16.51
C PRO A 116 -9.98 -3.43 -16.54
N ALA A 117 -9.61 -2.16 -16.54
CA ALA A 117 -10.58 -1.08 -16.62
C ALA A 117 -11.14 -0.92 -18.04
N GLN A 118 -12.44 -0.66 -18.15
CA GLN A 118 -13.13 -0.35 -19.39
C GLN A 118 -14.05 0.86 -19.16
N GLY A 119 -14.21 1.69 -20.18
CA GLY A 119 -15.16 2.79 -20.18
C GLY A 119 -16.59 2.26 -20.34
N CYS A 120 -17.58 3.00 -19.87
CA CYS A 120 -18.99 2.67 -20.10
C CYS A 120 -19.39 2.78 -21.59
N ASP A 121 -18.51 3.36 -22.42
CA ASP A 121 -18.54 3.36 -23.88
C ASP A 121 -17.96 2.08 -24.52
N GLY A 122 -17.48 1.13 -23.71
CA GLY A 122 -16.84 -0.11 -24.16
C GLY A 122 -15.35 0.04 -24.53
N THR A 123 -14.77 1.24 -24.42
CA THR A 123 -13.37 1.47 -24.76
C THR A 123 -12.43 0.96 -23.65
N PRO A 124 -11.33 0.26 -23.97
CA PRO A 124 -10.34 -0.11 -22.96
C PRO A 124 -9.74 1.12 -22.26
N ARG A 125 -9.59 1.07 -20.94
CA ARG A 125 -8.91 2.11 -20.15
C ARG A 125 -7.61 1.55 -19.58
N ALA A 126 -6.64 2.43 -19.37
CA ALA A 126 -5.37 2.03 -18.78
C ALA A 126 -5.55 1.59 -17.31
N GLY A 127 -4.91 0.47 -16.96
CA GLY A 127 -4.86 -0.03 -15.59
C GLY A 127 -6.07 -0.85 -15.16
N GLN A 128 -6.30 -0.88 -13.86
CA GLN A 128 -7.26 -1.77 -13.21
C GLN A 128 -8.56 -1.03 -12.85
N LEU A 129 -9.71 -1.72 -12.94
CA LEU A 129 -10.97 -1.25 -12.37
C LEU A 129 -10.88 -1.23 -10.84
N VAL A 130 -11.20 -0.08 -10.26
CA VAL A 130 -11.33 0.10 -8.82
C VAL A 130 -12.73 0.61 -8.52
N VAL A 131 -13.40 -0.04 -7.58
CA VAL A 131 -14.69 0.42 -7.07
C VAL A 131 -14.47 1.08 -5.72
N GLN A 132 -14.92 2.33 -5.57
CA GLN A 132 -14.93 3.03 -4.30
C GLN A 132 -16.35 3.12 -3.79
N TYR A 133 -16.58 2.61 -2.59
CA TYR A 133 -17.82 2.79 -1.84
C TYR A 133 -17.62 3.90 -0.84
N ARG A 134 -18.55 4.85 -0.77
CA ARG A 134 -18.49 5.99 0.14
C ARG A 134 -19.82 6.12 0.88
N ASN A 135 -19.75 6.36 2.17
CA ASN A 135 -20.92 6.63 3.01
C ASN A 135 -20.63 7.87 3.85
N GLU A 136 -21.52 8.86 3.77
CA GLU A 136 -21.46 10.09 4.56
C GLU A 136 -22.59 10.18 5.58
N GLY A 137 -23.42 9.16 5.73
CA GLY A 137 -24.56 9.11 6.65
C GLY A 137 -25.92 8.94 5.96
N ASP A 138 -26.02 9.20 4.65
CA ASP A 138 -27.26 9.06 3.88
C ASP A 138 -27.36 7.72 3.12
N GLY A 139 -26.44 6.80 3.41
CA GLY A 139 -26.32 5.51 2.72
C GLY A 139 -25.03 5.38 1.93
N TRP A 140 -24.88 4.23 1.28
CA TRP A 140 -23.69 3.89 0.48
C TRP A 140 -23.87 4.27 -0.98
N PHE A 141 -22.86 4.95 -1.51
CA PHE A 141 -22.71 5.22 -2.94
C PHE A 141 -21.47 4.50 -3.47
N ALA A 142 -21.55 3.94 -4.68
CA ALA A 142 -20.43 3.25 -5.33
C ALA A 142 -20.03 3.97 -6.62
N MET A 143 -18.73 4.16 -6.83
CA MET A 143 -18.16 4.76 -8.04
C MET A 143 -17.01 3.92 -8.58
N ALA A 144 -16.87 3.85 -9.89
CA ALA A 144 -15.75 3.20 -10.55
C ALA A 144 -14.71 4.23 -10.99
N ARG A 145 -13.43 3.84 -10.89
CA ARG A 145 -12.29 4.60 -11.40
C ARG A 145 -11.21 3.67 -11.90
N THR A 146 -10.34 4.18 -12.76
CA THR A 146 -9.10 3.51 -13.13
C THR A 146 -8.07 3.65 -12.02
N ARG A 147 -7.31 2.59 -11.73
CA ARG A 147 -6.03 2.67 -11.03
C ARG A 147 -4.90 2.35 -11.99
N VAL A 148 -3.99 3.31 -12.13
CA VAL A 148 -2.67 3.11 -12.75
C VAL A 148 -1.71 2.74 -11.61
N TYR A 149 -0.89 1.71 -11.76
CA TYR A 149 -0.06 1.17 -10.67
C TYR A 149 0.92 2.16 -10.04
N ALA A 150 1.29 3.24 -10.74
CA ALA A 150 2.09 4.34 -10.17
C ALA A 150 1.29 5.29 -9.25
N ALA A 151 -0.01 5.01 -9.04
CA ALA A 151 -0.97 5.90 -8.39
C ALA A 151 -1.61 5.34 -7.10
N SER A 152 -1.00 4.33 -6.45
CA SER A 152 -1.63 3.66 -5.32
C SER A 152 -1.67 4.53 -4.06
N PRO A 153 -2.81 4.62 -3.36
CA PRO A 153 -2.88 5.24 -2.04
C PRO A 153 -2.26 4.36 -0.95
N THR A 154 -1.91 3.10 -1.25
CA THR A 154 -1.34 2.20 -0.24
C THR A 154 -0.16 1.37 -0.75
N PRO A 155 0.80 1.11 0.17
CA PRO A 155 2.10 0.54 -0.15
C PRO A 155 2.15 -0.96 -0.35
N LEU A 156 1.19 -1.67 0.24
CA LEU A 156 1.19 -3.13 0.22
C LEU A 156 1.07 -3.64 -1.20
N ASP A 157 0.26 -2.98 -2.02
CA ASP A 157 0.02 -3.48 -3.36
C ASP A 157 1.21 -3.22 -4.30
N ASP A 158 1.84 -2.04 -4.25
CA ASP A 158 2.91 -1.71 -5.21
C ASP A 158 4.20 -2.53 -4.95
N PHE A 159 4.59 -2.70 -3.68
CA PHE A 159 5.75 -3.52 -3.33
C PHE A 159 5.53 -5.01 -3.63
N LEU A 160 4.33 -5.52 -3.30
CA LEU A 160 4.04 -6.94 -3.42
C LEU A 160 3.55 -7.31 -4.83
N ALA A 161 3.26 -6.30 -5.66
CA ALA A 161 2.96 -6.52 -7.05
C ALA A 161 4.14 -7.12 -7.83
N GLY A 162 5.36 -6.81 -7.41
CA GLY A 162 6.58 -7.20 -8.10
C GLY A 162 6.93 -6.30 -9.28
N ASP A 163 6.16 -5.24 -9.51
CA ASP A 163 6.37 -4.30 -10.62
C ASP A 163 7.36 -3.18 -10.24
N LEU A 164 7.61 -2.99 -8.95
CA LEU A 164 8.59 -2.04 -8.44
C LEU A 164 9.99 -2.67 -8.43
N ARG A 165 10.96 -1.96 -9.02
CA ARG A 165 12.36 -2.20 -8.72
C ARG A 165 12.65 -1.70 -7.32
N VAL A 166 13.05 -2.61 -6.45
CA VAL A 166 13.41 -2.33 -5.07
C VAL A 166 14.88 -2.64 -4.85
N ASP A 167 15.47 -1.96 -3.87
CA ASP A 167 16.77 -2.29 -3.32
C ASP A 167 16.58 -2.63 -1.84
N SER A 168 17.12 -3.77 -1.40
CA SER A 168 17.12 -4.07 0.03
C SER A 168 18.23 -3.33 0.78
N GLY A 169 17.87 -2.87 1.98
CA GLY A 169 18.81 -2.26 2.92
C GLY A 169 19.13 -3.17 4.09
N GLU A 170 19.67 -2.55 5.14
CA GLU A 170 20.09 -3.21 6.37
C GLU A 170 18.92 -3.77 7.18
N LEU A 171 19.25 -4.67 8.11
CA LEU A 171 18.32 -5.15 9.12
C LEU A 171 18.07 -4.06 10.16
N GLN A 172 16.81 -3.89 10.53
CA GLN A 172 16.39 -2.93 11.54
C GLN A 172 15.42 -3.57 12.54
N MET A 173 15.48 -3.10 13.78
CA MET A 173 14.50 -3.47 14.80
C MET A 173 13.25 -2.61 14.67
N ILE A 174 12.11 -3.27 14.50
CA ILE A 174 10.78 -2.68 14.44
C ILE A 174 10.01 -3.18 15.67
N GLY A 175 10.10 -2.43 16.77
CA GLY A 175 9.70 -2.94 18.08
C GLY A 175 10.58 -4.14 18.47
N ALA A 176 9.96 -5.28 18.76
CA ALA A 176 10.68 -6.53 19.08
C ALA A 176 11.02 -7.39 17.84
N ARG A 177 10.69 -6.93 16.63
CA ARG A 177 10.86 -7.70 15.38
C ARG A 177 12.08 -7.24 14.61
N SER A 178 12.93 -8.18 14.19
CA SER A 178 14.01 -7.89 13.23
C SER A 178 13.44 -7.96 11.82
N ALA A 179 13.57 -6.88 11.06
CA ALA A 179 13.03 -6.77 9.71
C ALA A 179 14.07 -6.22 8.73
N ARG A 180 14.02 -6.70 7.48
CA ARG A 180 14.77 -6.13 6.36
C ARG A 180 13.94 -5.07 5.67
N VAL A 181 14.55 -3.93 5.35
CA VAL A 181 13.91 -2.89 4.56
C VAL A 181 14.10 -3.13 3.05
N PHE A 182 13.05 -2.88 2.28
CA PHE A 182 13.05 -2.80 0.82
C PHE A 182 12.64 -1.40 0.43
N VAL A 183 13.44 -0.73 -0.39
CA VAL A 183 13.27 0.69 -0.73
C VAL A 183 13.06 0.84 -2.23
N ALA A 184 12.12 1.69 -2.62
CA ALA A 184 11.93 2.11 -4.00
C ALA A 184 11.73 3.62 -4.06
N PRO A 185 12.07 4.27 -5.20
CA PRO A 185 11.64 5.64 -5.45
C PRO A 185 10.12 5.76 -5.31
N TRP A 186 9.66 6.88 -4.76
CA TRP A 186 8.25 7.22 -4.71
C TRP A 186 8.01 8.51 -5.48
N THR A 187 7.07 8.47 -6.40
CA THR A 187 6.57 9.63 -7.12
C THR A 187 5.12 9.82 -6.77
N THR A 188 4.70 11.06 -6.51
CA THR A 188 3.29 11.35 -6.31
C THR A 188 2.48 10.87 -7.52
N PRO A 189 1.42 10.09 -7.31
CA PRO A 189 0.46 9.73 -8.36
C PRO A 189 0.06 10.94 -9.22
N THR A 190 0.33 10.93 -10.52
CA THR A 190 0.20 12.14 -11.38
C THR A 190 -1.24 12.54 -11.71
N ASN A 191 -2.25 11.83 -11.23
CA ASN A 191 -3.65 12.19 -11.40
C ASN A 191 -4.33 12.32 -10.04
N THR A 192 -4.41 13.55 -9.54
CA THR A 192 -5.68 14.22 -9.24
C THR A 192 -5.43 15.68 -8.84
N ALA A 193 -5.16 16.56 -9.80
CA ALA A 193 -5.22 18.01 -9.57
C ALA A 193 -6.62 18.50 -9.11
N GLN A 194 -7.62 17.61 -9.02
CA GLN A 194 -8.98 17.90 -8.55
C GLN A 194 -9.46 17.07 -7.34
N ALA A 195 -8.79 15.98 -6.94
CA ALA A 195 -9.23 15.17 -5.78
C ALA A 195 -8.32 15.31 -4.55
N SER A 196 -7.09 15.81 -4.70
CA SER A 196 -6.21 16.15 -3.57
C SER A 196 -6.49 17.53 -2.97
N ALA A 197 -7.57 18.21 -3.38
CA ALA A 197 -7.96 19.46 -2.75
C ALA A 197 -8.25 19.31 -1.25
N ASN A 198 -8.47 18.09 -0.71
CA ASN A 198 -8.82 17.92 0.70
C ASN A 198 -8.11 16.80 1.50
N THR A 199 -7.25 15.94 0.94
CA THR A 199 -6.77 14.78 1.76
C THR A 199 -5.39 14.19 1.45
N VAL A 200 -4.57 14.73 0.55
CA VAL A 200 -3.19 14.25 0.37
C VAL A 200 -2.20 15.42 0.40
N GLN A 201 -1.52 15.56 1.53
CA GLN A 201 -0.34 16.41 1.70
C GLN A 201 0.84 15.75 0.96
N GLY A 202 1.05 16.11 -0.30
CA GLY A 202 2.20 15.69 -1.08
C GLY A 202 3.49 16.46 -0.69
N PRO A 203 4.67 16.03 -1.16
CA PRO A 203 5.96 16.71 -0.91
C PRO A 203 6.00 18.16 -1.41
N GLU A 204 5.08 18.53 -2.30
CA GLU A 204 4.88 19.88 -2.80
C GLU A 204 4.23 20.82 -1.77
N TYR A 205 3.88 20.35 -0.56
CA TYR A 205 3.38 21.17 0.54
C TYR A 205 4.24 21.00 1.80
N ARG A 206 4.62 22.13 2.41
CA ARG A 206 5.36 22.19 3.69
C ARG A 206 4.52 22.88 4.75
N SER A 207 4.49 22.32 5.95
CA SER A 207 3.95 22.98 7.14
C SER A 207 5.07 23.31 8.12
N ASP A 208 5.12 24.57 8.56
CA ASP A 208 6.10 25.07 9.54
C ASP A 208 5.48 25.22 10.94
N ASP A 209 4.20 24.88 11.13
CA ASP A 209 3.41 25.14 12.35
C ASP A 209 2.68 23.90 12.90
N GLY A 210 3.17 22.71 12.55
CA GLY A 210 2.61 21.44 13.03
C GLY A 210 1.33 21.01 12.31
N GLY A 211 1.17 21.42 11.04
CA GLY A 211 0.07 21.02 10.17
C GLY A 211 -1.13 21.96 10.17
N ARG A 212 -1.03 23.14 10.80
CA ARG A 212 -2.10 24.15 10.82
C ARG A 212 -2.14 24.96 9.52
N THR A 213 -0.99 25.24 8.92
CA THR A 213 -0.86 25.89 7.62
C THR A 213 0.07 25.09 6.70
N TRP A 214 -0.24 25.14 5.40
CA TRP A 214 0.49 24.40 4.37
C TRP A 214 0.86 25.35 3.22
N THR A 215 2.16 25.47 2.97
CA THR A 215 2.69 26.31 1.89
C THR A 215 3.15 25.43 0.74
N LYS A 216 2.72 25.75 -0.48
CA LYS A 216 3.18 25.05 -1.68
C LYS A 216 4.66 25.35 -1.93
N THR A 217 5.51 24.33 -1.97
CA THR A 217 6.93 24.45 -2.27
C THR A 217 7.15 24.53 -3.79
N SER A 218 8.17 25.27 -4.22
CA SER A 218 8.57 25.29 -5.62
C SER A 218 9.05 23.90 -6.06
N SER A 219 8.93 23.58 -7.35
CA SER A 219 9.40 22.31 -7.91
C SER A 219 10.89 22.06 -7.68
N ALA A 220 11.70 23.13 -7.62
CA ALA A 220 13.12 23.07 -7.29
C ALA A 220 13.39 22.64 -5.83
N ASN A 221 12.42 22.78 -4.94
CA ASN A 221 12.51 22.46 -3.52
C ASN A 221 11.67 21.24 -3.13
N THR A 222 11.09 20.51 -4.09
CA THR A 222 10.34 19.29 -3.80
C THR A 222 11.35 18.16 -3.51
N PRO A 223 11.39 17.64 -2.27
CA PRO A 223 12.35 16.59 -1.95
C PRO A 223 12.04 15.33 -2.76
N ARG A 224 13.10 14.64 -3.21
CA ARG A 224 12.95 13.28 -3.73
C ARG A 224 12.40 12.40 -2.62
N LEU A 225 11.39 11.60 -2.94
CA LEU A 225 10.78 10.70 -1.97
C LEU A 225 11.13 9.26 -2.27
N THR A 226 11.21 8.47 -1.22
CA THR A 226 11.31 7.01 -1.26
C THR A 226 10.19 6.40 -0.45
N GLN A 227 9.70 5.27 -0.92
CA GLN A 227 8.85 4.39 -0.15
C GLN A 227 9.67 3.21 0.34
N SER A 228 9.35 2.73 1.53
CA SER A 228 10.08 1.64 2.19
C SER A 228 9.11 0.65 2.81
N LEU A 229 9.34 -0.64 2.59
CA LEU A 229 8.61 -1.74 3.22
C LEU A 229 9.56 -2.57 4.08
N TRP A 230 9.20 -2.78 5.35
CA TRP A 230 9.98 -3.64 6.25
C TRP A 230 9.33 -5.01 6.33
N VAL A 231 10.08 -6.07 6.00
CA VAL A 231 9.63 -7.46 6.05
C VAL A 231 10.31 -8.16 7.22
N ASP A 232 9.50 -8.71 8.13
CA ASP A 232 9.94 -9.47 9.30
C ASP A 232 10.73 -10.71 8.87
N THR A 233 11.88 -10.92 9.51
CA THR A 233 12.85 -11.95 9.11
C THR A 233 12.40 -13.38 9.43
N GLU A 234 11.45 -13.56 10.36
CA GLU A 234 10.97 -14.88 10.77
C GLU A 234 9.68 -15.28 10.04
N SER A 235 8.70 -14.39 10.07
CA SER A 235 7.34 -14.59 9.53
C SER A 235 7.20 -14.20 8.06
N LEU A 236 8.15 -13.44 7.52
CA LEU A 236 8.08 -12.82 6.18
C LEU A 236 6.90 -11.85 6.01
N LEU A 237 6.26 -11.46 7.11
CA LEU A 237 5.18 -10.49 7.08
C LEU A 237 5.75 -9.07 6.97
N PRO A 238 5.20 -8.22 6.11
CA PRO A 238 5.38 -6.79 6.18
C PRO A 238 4.95 -6.26 7.55
N VAL A 239 5.79 -5.45 8.21
CA VAL A 239 5.51 -4.93 9.56
C VAL A 239 5.43 -3.41 9.63
N ARG A 240 6.00 -2.73 8.64
CA ARG A 240 5.99 -1.28 8.54
C ARG A 240 6.06 -0.86 7.09
N TRP A 241 5.43 0.26 6.79
CA TRP A 241 5.70 1.03 5.60
C TRP A 241 5.99 2.49 5.96
N ALA A 242 6.80 3.15 5.15
CA ALA A 242 7.02 4.59 5.24
C ALA A 242 7.22 5.22 3.88
N VAL A 243 6.81 6.48 3.77
CA VAL A 243 7.29 7.44 2.76
C VAL A 243 8.20 8.44 3.48
N MET A 244 9.40 8.62 2.96
CA MET A 244 10.40 9.52 3.52
C MET A 244 10.98 10.39 2.42
N SER A 245 11.39 11.62 2.75
CA SER A 245 12.34 12.34 1.90
C SER A 245 13.70 11.67 1.93
N VAL A 246 14.37 11.72 0.80
CA VAL A 246 15.79 11.42 0.70
C VAL A 246 16.56 12.56 1.40
N ALA A 247 17.56 12.21 2.21
CA ALA A 247 18.46 13.19 2.79
C ALA A 247 19.29 13.87 1.70
N ASP A 248 19.48 15.18 1.82
CA ASP A 248 20.38 15.96 0.98
C ASP A 248 21.53 16.48 1.87
N PRO A 249 22.61 15.71 2.03
CA PRO A 249 23.72 16.08 2.90
C PRO A 249 24.50 17.29 2.36
N GLU A 250 24.49 17.54 1.05
CA GLU A 250 25.16 18.70 0.44
C GLU A 250 24.51 20.02 0.90
N HIS A 251 23.20 20.01 1.07
CA HIS A 251 22.42 21.15 1.56
C HIS A 251 22.02 21.03 3.04
N GLY A 252 22.56 20.05 3.77
CA GLY A 252 22.28 19.84 5.20
C GLY A 252 20.82 19.49 5.52
N VAL A 253 20.07 18.94 4.56
CA VAL A 253 18.65 18.57 4.75
C VAL A 253 18.56 17.11 5.17
N PRO A 254 18.11 16.82 6.41
CA PRO A 254 17.92 15.44 6.83
C PRO A 254 16.71 14.79 6.14
N ALA A 255 16.72 13.46 6.06
CA ALA A 255 15.55 12.68 5.68
C ALA A 255 14.41 12.92 6.68
N LYS A 256 13.20 13.14 6.18
CA LYS A 256 11.99 13.39 6.99
C LYS A 256 10.90 12.39 6.65
N PRO A 257 10.23 11.80 7.65
CA PRO A 257 9.07 10.96 7.41
C PRO A 257 7.87 11.82 7.00
N TYR A 258 7.19 11.41 5.93
CA TYR A 258 5.90 11.98 5.50
C TYR A 258 4.74 11.14 6.00
N ASN A 259 4.88 9.83 5.86
CA ASN A 259 3.90 8.88 6.35
C ASN A 259 4.64 7.65 6.87
N VAL A 260 4.26 7.17 8.04
CA VAL A 260 4.81 5.95 8.65
C VAL A 260 3.64 5.17 9.21
N LEU A 261 3.39 3.99 8.65
CA LEU A 261 2.30 3.12 9.04
C LEU A 261 2.86 1.81 9.55
N SER A 262 2.47 1.42 10.76
CA SER A 262 2.67 0.07 11.27
C SER A 262 1.62 -0.85 10.67
N ILE A 263 2.04 -2.05 10.28
CA ILE A 263 1.14 -3.06 9.70
C ILE A 263 0.83 -4.06 10.79
N ARG A 264 -0.44 -4.14 11.18
CA ARG A 264 -0.95 -5.11 12.14
C ARG A 264 -1.88 -6.06 11.42
N TYR A 265 -1.67 -7.36 11.61
CA TYR A 265 -2.58 -8.37 11.11
C TYR A 265 -3.55 -8.77 12.21
N ASP A 266 -4.83 -8.79 11.88
CA ASP A 266 -5.91 -9.21 12.77
C ASP A 266 -7.01 -9.90 11.96
N ASP A 267 -7.72 -10.83 12.61
CA ASP A 267 -8.87 -11.51 12.00
C ASP A 267 -10.18 -10.74 12.22
N ALA A 268 -10.14 -9.63 12.98
CA ALA A 268 -11.31 -8.84 13.34
C ALA A 268 -11.78 -7.90 12.22
N SER A 269 -10.89 -7.55 11.29
CA SER A 269 -11.22 -6.71 10.14
C SER A 269 -12.08 -7.51 9.14
N ASP A 270 -13.38 -7.25 9.06
CA ASP A 270 -14.28 -7.86 8.07
C ASP A 270 -14.72 -6.84 7.02
N ILE A 271 -13.79 -6.49 6.14
CA ILE A 271 -14.04 -5.54 5.06
C ILE A 271 -14.66 -6.27 3.88
N GLN A 272 -15.86 -5.86 3.51
CA GLN A 272 -16.58 -6.35 2.35
C GLN A 272 -17.28 -5.18 1.64
N PRO A 273 -17.68 -5.34 0.37
CA PRO A 273 -18.62 -4.42 -0.24
C PRO A 273 -19.85 -4.20 0.65
N PRO A 274 -20.31 -2.96 0.82
CA PRO A 274 -21.45 -2.68 1.68
C PRO A 274 -22.73 -3.31 1.10
N PRO A 275 -23.60 -3.88 1.95
CA PRO A 275 -24.86 -4.46 1.51
C PRO A 275 -25.72 -3.45 0.75
N GLY A 276 -26.31 -3.87 -0.37
CA GLY A 276 -27.21 -3.04 -1.17
C GLY A 276 -26.51 -2.01 -2.10
N ALA A 277 -25.20 -1.83 -2.00
CA ALA A 277 -24.45 -1.01 -2.96
C ALA A 277 -24.07 -1.85 -4.18
N THR A 278 -24.63 -1.51 -5.34
CA THR A 278 -24.29 -2.19 -6.61
C THR A 278 -22.96 -1.63 -7.15
N PRO A 279 -21.91 -2.45 -7.30
CA PRO A 279 -20.65 -1.99 -7.88
C PRO A 279 -20.83 -1.69 -9.37
N PRO A 280 -20.33 -0.54 -9.88
CA PRO A 280 -20.20 -0.34 -11.31
C PRO A 280 -19.15 -1.30 -11.89
N ASP A 281 -19.39 -1.76 -13.12
CA ASP A 281 -18.52 -2.63 -13.90
C ASP A 281 -17.66 -1.87 -14.93
N CYS A 282 -18.00 -0.61 -15.20
CA CYS A 282 -17.31 0.29 -16.12
C CYS A 282 -16.97 1.63 -15.46
N VAL A 283 -15.97 2.30 -16.02
CA VAL A 283 -15.58 3.67 -15.64
C VAL A 283 -16.42 4.65 -16.48
N PRO A 284 -17.11 5.62 -15.85
CA PRO A 284 -17.86 6.65 -16.57
C PRO A 284 -17.03 7.42 -17.60
#